data_AF-A0A550C5W4-F1
#
_entry.id   AF-A0A550C5W4-F1
#
_cell.length_a   1.000
_cell.length_b   1.000
_cell.length_c   1.000
_cell.angle_alpha   90.00
_cell.angle_beta   90.00
_cell.angle_gamma   90.00
#
_symmetry.space_group_name_H-M   'P 1'
#
loop_
_entity.id
_entity.type
_entity.pdbx_description
1 polymer ?
#
loop_
_entity_poly.entity_id
_entity_poly.type
_entity_poly.pdbx_seq_one_letter_code
_entity_poly.pdbx_strand_id
1 'polypeptide(L)'
;MSKDWTSKDLVSYSITMVDVAAAEFFKGTSSSVFDELDVDPLVVSGTLQSPDLDITLYRYFKSISTLSSSPHVVTTEFCRRTLELLNYTDRASDLYIHWSIPFTCCGKPALAEPDLCLVGPGNMVLLALMHDKTLANGLSQDPEPALMACAIAAFQHNNYVRASHGAPPLDIMTIPCVAMVGTRPLFYLVPVTLMLSKAAMLGLSPVPNKTEVKKCVVALPPKNGRLQLGGDMDRVEFRKLALLRLAQFYTIAKANWSLFAI
;
A
#
# COMPACT_ATOMS: atom_id res chain seq x y z
N MET A 1 8.54 14.22 -9.67
CA MET A 1 7.46 13.21 -9.54
C MET A 1 7.85 12.23 -8.46
N SER A 2 6.91 11.55 -7.78
CA SER A 2 7.24 10.54 -6.75
C SER A 2 8.30 9.51 -7.18
N LYS A 3 8.35 9.19 -8.48
CA LYS A 3 9.32 8.27 -9.12
C LYS A 3 10.77 8.80 -9.09
N ASP A 4 10.97 10.08 -8.84
CA ASP A 4 12.30 10.72 -8.79
C ASP A 4 12.93 10.64 -7.40
N TRP A 5 12.15 10.27 -6.37
CA TRP A 5 12.70 10.06 -5.04
C TRP A 5 13.58 8.81 -5.02
N THR A 6 14.69 8.92 -4.31
CA THR A 6 15.70 7.89 -4.14
C THR A 6 16.01 7.69 -2.66
N SER A 7 16.81 6.69 -2.33
CA SER A 7 17.28 6.48 -0.95
C SER A 7 18.05 7.69 -0.40
N LYS A 8 18.63 8.56 -1.27
CA LYS A 8 19.27 9.81 -0.85
C LYS A 8 18.26 10.78 -0.24
N ASP A 9 17.06 10.84 -0.78
CA ASP A 9 15.99 11.70 -0.27
C ASP A 9 15.53 11.22 1.11
N LEU A 10 15.41 9.90 1.31
CA LEU A 10 15.08 9.33 2.62
C LEU A 10 16.11 9.73 3.69
N VAL A 11 17.40 9.63 3.37
CA VAL A 11 18.49 10.06 4.27
C VAL A 11 18.42 11.56 4.52
N SER A 12 18.23 12.36 3.47
CA SER A 12 18.13 13.83 3.54
C SER A 12 17.01 14.30 4.48
N TYR A 13 15.86 13.62 4.42
CA TYR A 13 14.71 13.92 5.27
C TYR A 13 14.71 13.14 6.61
N SER A 14 15.79 12.46 6.96
CA SER A 14 15.93 11.66 8.20
C SER A 14 14.81 10.64 8.39
N ILE A 15 14.40 9.99 7.30
CA ILE A 15 13.41 8.91 7.28
C ILE A 15 14.15 7.57 7.39
N THR A 16 13.69 6.70 8.29
CA THR A 16 14.23 5.34 8.41
C THR A 16 13.11 4.32 8.51
N MET A 17 13.29 3.19 7.83
CA MET A 17 12.41 2.04 7.98
C MET A 17 12.81 1.23 9.22
N VAL A 18 11.80 0.84 10.00
CA VAL A 18 11.94 -0.02 11.17
C VAL A 18 11.19 -1.31 10.87
N ASP A 19 11.91 -2.41 10.70
CA ASP A 19 11.30 -3.72 10.52
C ASP A 19 10.63 -4.17 11.82
N VAL A 20 9.34 -4.48 11.73
CA VAL A 20 8.50 -4.94 12.83
C VAL A 20 8.04 -6.36 12.51
N ALA A 21 8.17 -7.24 13.50
CA ALA A 21 7.70 -8.62 13.35
C ALA A 21 6.18 -8.65 13.12
N ALA A 22 5.69 -9.55 12.25
CA ALA A 22 4.27 -9.64 11.93
C ALA A 22 3.36 -9.81 13.17
N ALA A 23 3.82 -10.53 14.19
CA ALA A 23 3.06 -10.70 15.43
C ALA A 23 2.85 -9.37 16.19
N GLU A 24 3.83 -8.47 16.12
CA GLU A 24 3.74 -7.14 16.73
C GLU A 24 3.00 -6.16 15.82
N PHE A 25 3.31 -6.16 14.52
CA PHE A 25 2.70 -5.25 13.55
C PHE A 25 1.17 -5.46 13.46
N PHE A 26 0.73 -6.72 13.49
CA PHE A 26 -0.68 -7.10 13.44
C PHE A 26 -1.31 -7.35 14.82
N LYS A 27 -0.65 -6.90 15.89
CA LYS A 27 -1.16 -7.07 17.25
C LYS A 27 -2.54 -6.41 17.40
N GLY A 28 -3.49 -7.15 17.96
CA GLY A 28 -4.87 -6.68 18.18
C GLY A 28 -5.80 -6.89 16.98
N THR A 29 -5.30 -7.41 15.85
CA THR A 29 -6.16 -7.86 14.75
C THR A 29 -6.66 -9.29 14.99
N SER A 30 -7.89 -9.57 14.57
CA SER A 30 -8.48 -10.90 14.71
C SER A 30 -7.89 -11.89 13.70
N SER A 31 -7.92 -13.18 14.07
CA SER A 31 -7.70 -14.27 13.10
C SER A 31 -8.95 -14.60 12.29
N SER A 32 -10.13 -14.16 12.74
CA SER A 32 -11.41 -14.25 12.03
C SER A 32 -11.70 -13.01 11.17
N VAL A 33 -10.67 -12.24 10.80
CA VAL A 33 -10.84 -10.99 10.04
C VAL A 33 -11.53 -11.22 8.69
N PHE A 34 -11.42 -12.41 8.10
CA PHE A 34 -12.15 -12.74 6.88
C PHE A 34 -13.66 -12.79 7.10
N ASP A 35 -14.12 -13.32 8.23
CA ASP A 35 -15.55 -13.35 8.58
C ASP A 35 -16.05 -11.93 8.88
N GLU A 36 -15.22 -11.11 9.56
CA GLU A 36 -15.53 -9.71 9.88
C GLU A 36 -15.65 -8.84 8.61
N LEU A 37 -14.89 -9.17 7.57
CA LEU A 37 -14.90 -8.48 6.28
C LEU A 37 -15.85 -9.14 5.26
N ASP A 38 -16.56 -10.20 5.63
CA ASP A 38 -17.44 -10.97 4.72
C ASP A 38 -16.71 -11.42 3.43
N VAL A 39 -15.50 -11.95 3.59
CA VAL A 39 -14.68 -12.44 2.48
C VAL A 39 -15.14 -13.83 2.09
N ASP A 40 -15.48 -14.02 0.81
CA ASP A 40 -15.84 -15.33 0.27
C ASP A 40 -14.72 -16.36 0.55
N PRO A 41 -15.01 -17.47 1.24
CA PRO A 41 -14.03 -18.52 1.54
C PRO A 41 -13.30 -19.06 0.30
N LEU A 42 -13.92 -19.01 -0.88
CA LEU A 42 -13.30 -19.41 -2.14
C LEU A 42 -12.16 -18.47 -2.54
N VAL A 43 -12.18 -17.18 -2.21
CA VAL A 43 -11.05 -16.25 -2.46
C VAL A 43 -9.78 -16.77 -1.80
N VAL A 44 -9.92 -17.27 -0.57
CA VAL A 44 -8.81 -17.70 0.28
C VAL A 44 -8.35 -19.11 -0.08
N SER A 45 -9.29 -20.04 -0.24
CA SER A 45 -9.02 -21.48 -0.33
C SER A 45 -9.24 -22.11 -1.70
N GLY A 46 -9.94 -21.42 -2.60
CA GLY A 46 -10.32 -21.91 -3.92
C GLY A 46 -9.16 -22.03 -4.90
N THR A 47 -9.41 -22.69 -6.02
CA THR A 47 -8.47 -22.87 -7.12
C THR A 47 -9.24 -22.84 -8.44
N LEU A 48 -8.55 -22.80 -9.60
CA LEU A 48 -9.19 -22.92 -10.91
C LEU A 48 -10.05 -24.21 -11.09
N GLN A 49 -9.84 -25.22 -10.25
CA GLN A 49 -10.58 -26.48 -10.26
C GLN A 49 -11.74 -26.52 -9.27
N SER A 50 -11.92 -25.46 -8.46
CA SER A 50 -13.02 -25.39 -7.51
C SER A 50 -14.36 -25.44 -8.24
N PRO A 51 -15.33 -26.23 -7.74
CA PRO A 51 -16.70 -26.16 -8.24
C PRO A 51 -17.28 -24.77 -7.96
N ASP A 52 -18.28 -24.37 -8.75
CA ASP A 52 -19.07 -23.16 -8.53
C ASP A 52 -18.29 -21.83 -8.53
N LEU A 53 -17.11 -21.80 -9.17
CA LEU A 53 -16.42 -20.54 -9.44
C LEU A 53 -17.30 -19.65 -10.32
N ASP A 54 -17.65 -18.49 -9.80
CA ASP A 54 -18.18 -17.43 -10.62
C ASP A 54 -17.10 -16.89 -11.60
N ILE A 55 -17.51 -16.05 -12.54
CA ILE A 55 -16.61 -15.49 -13.53
C ILE A 55 -15.52 -14.59 -12.91
N THR A 56 -15.80 -13.98 -11.75
CA THR A 56 -14.90 -13.06 -11.05
C THR A 56 -13.74 -13.82 -10.44
N LEU A 57 -14.04 -14.86 -9.64
CA LEU A 57 -13.07 -15.74 -9.01
C LEU A 57 -12.29 -16.55 -10.05
N TYR A 58 -12.95 -17.03 -11.12
CA TYR A 58 -12.27 -17.69 -12.22
C TYR A 58 -11.21 -16.77 -12.86
N ARG A 59 -11.57 -15.51 -13.15
CA ARG A 59 -10.63 -14.52 -13.69
C ARG A 59 -9.52 -14.18 -12.70
N TYR A 60 -9.82 -14.11 -11.41
CA TYR A 60 -8.83 -13.90 -10.35
C TYR A 60 -7.80 -15.02 -10.32
N PHE A 61 -8.22 -16.29 -10.20
CA PHE A 61 -7.29 -17.42 -10.19
C PHE A 61 -6.54 -17.58 -11.51
N LYS A 62 -7.18 -17.29 -12.64
CA LYS A 62 -6.51 -17.29 -13.93
C LYS A 62 -5.41 -16.22 -13.99
N SER A 63 -5.67 -15.03 -13.45
CA SER A 63 -4.67 -13.96 -13.43
C SER A 63 -3.43 -14.38 -12.64
N ILE A 64 -3.60 -15.00 -11.46
CA ILE A 64 -2.50 -15.50 -10.62
C ILE A 64 -1.54 -16.38 -11.45
N SER A 65 -2.08 -17.34 -12.20
CA SER A 65 -1.28 -18.28 -13.00
C SER A 65 -0.46 -17.63 -14.14
N THR A 66 -0.78 -16.38 -14.49
CA THR A 66 -0.13 -15.62 -15.56
C THR A 66 0.74 -14.47 -15.07
N LEU A 67 0.77 -14.19 -13.75
CA LEU A 67 1.42 -12.99 -13.20
C LEU A 67 2.93 -12.96 -13.43
N SER A 68 3.61 -14.12 -13.38
CA SER A 68 5.07 -14.19 -13.50
C SER A 68 5.63 -13.69 -14.83
N SER A 69 4.81 -13.62 -15.88
CA SER A 69 5.19 -13.14 -17.23
C SER A 69 4.39 -11.92 -17.68
N SER A 70 3.62 -11.33 -16.76
CA SER A 70 2.67 -10.28 -17.10
C SER A 70 3.29 -8.87 -17.06
N PRO A 71 2.84 -7.94 -17.92
CA PRO A 71 3.19 -6.53 -17.82
C PRO A 71 2.69 -5.89 -16.52
N HIS A 72 3.34 -4.81 -16.09
CA HIS A 72 3.00 -4.05 -14.87
C HIS A 72 1.49 -3.73 -14.75
N VAL A 73 0.84 -3.34 -15.85
CA VAL A 73 -0.61 -3.01 -15.87
C VAL A 73 -1.48 -4.19 -15.40
N VAL A 74 -1.11 -5.40 -15.80
CA VAL A 74 -1.84 -6.62 -15.40
C VAL A 74 -1.63 -6.89 -13.91
N THR A 75 -0.43 -6.64 -13.39
CA THR A 75 -0.17 -6.78 -11.95
C THR A 75 -0.90 -5.73 -11.12
N THR A 76 -1.02 -4.49 -11.61
CA THR A 76 -1.83 -3.44 -10.97
C THR A 76 -3.30 -3.86 -10.90
N GLU A 77 -3.86 -4.40 -11.98
CA GLU A 77 -5.25 -4.90 -11.99
C GLU A 77 -5.44 -6.11 -11.07
N PHE A 78 -4.45 -7.01 -10.98
CA PHE A 78 -4.46 -8.10 -10.00
C PHE A 78 -4.48 -7.57 -8.55
N CYS A 79 -3.67 -6.56 -8.24
CA CYS A 79 -3.68 -5.93 -6.92
C CYS A 79 -5.05 -5.30 -6.64
N ARG A 80 -5.65 -4.61 -7.61
CA ARG A 80 -6.98 -4.00 -7.48
C ARG A 80 -8.03 -5.05 -7.13
N ARG A 81 -8.11 -6.11 -7.93
CA ARG A 81 -9.05 -7.22 -7.69
C ARG A 81 -8.82 -7.91 -6.36
N THR A 82 -7.56 -8.06 -5.94
CA THR A 82 -7.24 -8.64 -4.63
C THR A 82 -7.83 -7.79 -3.52
N LEU A 83 -7.69 -6.46 -3.58
CA LEU A 83 -8.26 -5.56 -2.58
C LEU A 83 -9.80 -5.50 -2.63
N GLU A 84 -10.39 -5.53 -3.83
CA GLU A 84 -11.85 -5.61 -4.02
C GLU A 84 -12.43 -6.89 -3.40
N LEU A 85 -11.81 -8.06 -3.66
CA LEU A 85 -12.22 -9.34 -3.07
C LEU A 85 -12.02 -9.42 -1.55
N LEU A 86 -11.19 -8.54 -0.98
CA LEU A 86 -11.01 -8.39 0.46
C LEU A 86 -11.90 -7.27 1.05
N ASN A 87 -12.84 -6.74 0.27
CA ASN A 87 -13.78 -5.71 0.67
C ASN A 87 -13.11 -4.44 1.24
N TYR A 88 -12.00 -4.00 0.62
CA TYR A 88 -11.34 -2.74 0.98
C TYR A 88 -12.21 -1.51 0.67
N THR A 89 -13.07 -1.61 -0.35
CA THR A 89 -14.01 -0.58 -0.78
C THR A 89 -15.33 -0.72 -0.04
N ASP A 90 -15.96 0.41 0.28
CA ASP A 90 -17.30 0.46 0.84
C ASP A 90 -18.09 1.62 0.21
N ARG A 91 -19.28 1.95 0.73
CA ARG A 91 -20.12 3.04 0.18
C ARG A 91 -19.45 4.41 0.18
N ALA A 92 -18.39 4.58 0.96
CA ALA A 92 -17.71 5.84 1.18
C ALA A 92 -16.29 5.84 0.60
N SER A 93 -15.81 4.72 0.05
CA SER A 93 -14.44 4.58 -0.42
C SER A 93 -14.30 3.72 -1.66
N ASP A 94 -13.50 4.21 -2.61
CA ASP A 94 -13.26 3.59 -3.90
C ASP A 94 -11.75 3.41 -4.16
N LEU A 95 -11.42 2.38 -4.94
CA LEU A 95 -10.07 2.12 -5.41
C LEU A 95 -9.83 2.76 -6.77
N TYR A 96 -8.81 3.60 -6.85
CA TYR A 96 -8.40 4.25 -8.10
C TYR A 96 -7.05 3.73 -8.58
N ILE A 97 -6.96 3.49 -9.88
CA ILE A 97 -5.71 3.14 -10.57
C ILE A 97 -5.01 4.44 -11.01
N HIS A 98 -3.71 4.57 -10.70
CA HIS A 98 -2.88 5.70 -11.14
C HIS A 98 -3.46 7.09 -10.82
N TRP A 99 -4.12 7.23 -9.67
CA TRP A 99 -4.63 8.53 -9.23
C TRP A 99 -3.47 9.47 -8.91
N SER A 100 -3.34 10.55 -9.68
CA SER A 100 -2.31 11.57 -9.43
C SER A 100 -2.67 12.40 -8.19
N ILE A 101 -1.85 12.32 -7.15
CA ILE A 101 -1.97 13.11 -5.93
C ILE A 101 -1.12 14.38 -6.09
N PRO A 102 -1.73 15.57 -6.19
CA PRO A 102 -0.99 16.82 -6.29
C PRO A 102 -0.34 17.17 -4.94
N PHE A 103 0.91 17.61 -4.99
CA PHE A 103 1.62 18.10 -3.82
C PHE A 103 2.70 19.11 -4.22
N THR A 104 3.30 19.78 -3.25
CA THR A 104 4.45 20.65 -3.48
C THR A 104 5.71 19.98 -2.94
N CYS A 105 6.78 20.01 -3.74
CA CYS A 105 8.09 19.47 -3.40
C CYS A 105 9.17 20.45 -3.85
N CYS A 106 10.10 20.80 -2.95
CA CYS A 106 11.21 21.72 -3.25
C CYS A 106 10.77 23.04 -3.91
N GLY A 107 9.67 23.62 -3.43
CA GLY A 107 9.07 24.87 -3.90
C GLY A 107 8.32 24.78 -5.22
N LYS A 108 8.15 23.57 -5.78
CA LYS A 108 7.53 23.36 -7.09
C LYS A 108 6.31 22.44 -6.99
N PRO A 109 5.26 22.70 -7.78
CA PRO A 109 4.18 21.73 -7.96
C PRO A 109 4.73 20.40 -8.49
N ALA A 110 4.26 19.30 -7.93
CA ALA A 110 4.64 17.95 -8.30
C ALA A 110 3.43 17.01 -8.19
N LEU A 111 3.56 15.83 -8.79
CA LEU A 111 2.58 14.75 -8.71
C LEU A 111 3.23 13.50 -8.10
N ALA A 112 2.51 12.89 -7.16
CA ALA A 112 2.73 11.52 -6.73
C ALA A 112 1.72 10.61 -7.43
N GLU A 113 2.15 9.44 -7.87
CA GLU A 113 1.34 8.53 -8.68
C GLU A 113 1.48 7.13 -8.09
N PRO A 114 0.68 6.80 -7.05
CA PRO A 114 0.55 5.43 -6.63
C PRO A 114 -0.05 4.57 -7.74
N ASP A 115 0.28 3.28 -7.75
CA ASP A 115 -0.31 2.36 -8.72
C ASP A 115 -1.78 2.10 -8.40
N LEU A 116 -2.11 2.03 -7.11
CA LEU A 116 -3.47 2.06 -6.60
C LEU A 116 -3.57 2.97 -5.38
N CYS A 117 -4.72 3.63 -5.20
CA CYS A 117 -5.04 4.25 -3.92
C CYS A 117 -6.48 4.00 -3.52
N LEU A 118 -6.70 3.83 -2.21
CA LEU A 118 -8.04 3.88 -1.63
C LEU A 118 -8.34 5.34 -1.31
N VAL A 119 -9.42 5.86 -1.88
CA VAL A 119 -9.85 7.24 -1.69
C VAL A 119 -11.20 7.22 -1.00
N GLY A 120 -11.32 7.97 0.09
CA GLY A 120 -12.51 8.05 0.93
C GLY A 120 -13.34 9.31 0.68
N PRO A 121 -14.21 9.67 1.64
CA PRO A 121 -15.00 10.90 1.59
C PRO A 121 -14.13 12.14 1.36
N GLY A 122 -14.68 13.12 0.63
CA GLY A 122 -13.98 14.36 0.31
C GLY A 122 -12.76 14.19 -0.59
N ASN A 123 -12.58 13.03 -1.23
CA ASN A 123 -11.39 12.66 -1.99
C ASN A 123 -10.11 12.58 -1.13
N MET A 124 -10.23 12.20 0.15
CA MET A 124 -9.05 11.95 0.98
C MET A 124 -8.38 10.64 0.61
N VAL A 125 -7.05 10.66 0.50
CA VAL A 125 -6.24 9.47 0.27
C VAL A 125 -6.11 8.71 1.59
N LEU A 126 -6.71 7.52 1.65
CA LEU A 126 -6.75 6.67 2.84
C LEU A 126 -5.63 5.65 2.84
N LEU A 127 -5.28 5.10 1.66
CA LEU A 127 -4.18 4.14 1.49
C LEU A 127 -3.52 4.35 0.13
N ALA A 128 -2.20 4.23 0.09
CA ALA A 128 -1.44 4.20 -1.15
C ALA A 128 -0.79 2.83 -1.34
N LEU A 129 -0.90 2.26 -2.54
CA LEU A 129 -0.24 1.03 -2.92
C LEU A 129 0.68 1.28 -4.11
N MET A 130 1.92 0.82 -3.96
CA MET A 130 2.96 0.81 -4.99
C MET A 130 3.24 -0.61 -5.41
N HIS A 131 3.38 -0.87 -6.70
CA HIS A 131 3.95 -2.10 -7.22
C HIS A 131 5.44 -1.86 -7.54
N ASP A 132 6.26 -2.90 -7.35
CA ASP A 132 7.65 -2.81 -7.70
C ASP A 132 7.83 -2.65 -9.21
N LYS A 133 8.78 -1.80 -9.58
CA LYS A 133 9.10 -1.57 -10.98
C LYS A 133 10.34 -2.35 -11.32
N THR A 134 10.21 -3.29 -12.25
CA THR A 134 11.37 -3.96 -12.84
C THR A 134 12.08 -2.96 -13.74
N LEU A 135 13.34 -2.65 -13.40
CA LEU A 135 14.23 -1.86 -14.23
C LEU A 135 14.58 -2.63 -15.50
N ALA A 136 15.03 -1.93 -16.54
CA ALA A 136 15.41 -2.53 -17.82
C ALA A 136 16.54 -3.58 -17.71
N ASN A 137 17.31 -3.55 -16.61
CA ASN A 137 18.34 -4.54 -16.29
C ASN A 137 17.83 -5.75 -15.49
N GLY A 138 16.51 -5.87 -15.28
CA GLY A 138 15.88 -6.96 -14.54
C GLY A 138 15.92 -6.83 -13.02
N LEU A 139 16.49 -5.75 -12.46
CA LEU A 139 16.47 -5.49 -11.02
C LEU A 139 15.16 -4.81 -10.61
N SER A 140 14.61 -5.21 -9.47
CA SER A 140 13.46 -4.54 -8.86
C SER A 140 13.93 -3.21 -8.25
N GLN A 141 13.25 -2.11 -8.57
CA GLN A 141 13.48 -0.81 -7.94
C GLN A 141 12.94 -0.83 -6.51
N ASP A 142 13.74 -0.34 -5.57
CA ASP A 142 13.32 -0.13 -4.19
C ASP A 142 12.01 0.71 -4.15
N PRO A 143 10.88 0.17 -3.65
CA PRO A 143 9.61 0.87 -3.64
C PRO A 143 9.56 1.96 -2.56
N GLU A 144 10.45 1.93 -1.57
CA GLU A 144 10.39 2.77 -0.38
C GLU A 144 10.45 4.28 -0.68
N PRO A 145 11.37 4.80 -1.52
CA PRO A 145 11.42 6.23 -1.80
C PRO A 145 10.15 6.77 -2.47
N ALA A 146 9.61 6.04 -3.44
CA ALA A 146 8.39 6.43 -4.14
C ALA A 146 7.17 6.34 -3.21
N LEU A 147 7.11 5.30 -2.36
CA LEU A 147 6.07 5.14 -1.34
C LEU A 147 6.08 6.31 -0.35
N MET A 148 7.26 6.75 0.10
CA MET A 148 7.39 7.89 1.00
C MET A 148 6.94 9.21 0.36
N ALA A 149 7.28 9.42 -0.92
CA ALA A 149 6.77 10.56 -1.66
C ALA A 149 5.24 10.54 -1.77
N CYS A 150 4.64 9.37 -2.02
CA CYS A 150 3.18 9.20 -2.04
C CYS A 150 2.54 9.48 -0.67
N ALA A 151 3.13 9.02 0.42
CA ALA A 151 2.63 9.30 1.76
C ALA A 151 2.68 10.81 2.10
N ILE A 152 3.77 11.50 1.76
CA ILE A 152 3.88 12.95 1.96
C ILE A 152 2.86 13.70 1.10
N ALA A 153 2.67 13.28 -0.15
CA ALA A 153 1.66 13.86 -1.03
C ALA A 153 0.24 13.65 -0.48
N ALA A 154 -0.08 12.45 0.01
CA ALA A 154 -1.35 12.15 0.65
C ALA A 154 -1.60 13.04 1.87
N PHE A 155 -0.60 13.24 2.74
CA PHE A 155 -0.71 14.15 3.88
C PHE A 155 -1.01 15.60 3.46
N GLN A 156 -0.26 16.13 2.48
CA GLN A 156 -0.47 17.49 1.96
C GLN A 156 -1.88 17.64 1.37
N HIS A 157 -2.27 16.70 0.51
CA HIS A 157 -3.58 16.68 -0.14
C HIS A 157 -4.72 16.55 0.88
N ASN A 158 -4.62 15.63 1.84
CA ASN A 158 -5.65 15.44 2.86
C ASN A 158 -5.81 16.68 3.73
N ASN A 159 -4.72 17.35 4.12
CA ASN A 159 -4.80 18.61 4.85
C ASN A 159 -5.44 19.74 4.04
N TYR A 160 -5.17 19.80 2.73
CA TYR A 160 -5.84 20.73 1.83
C TYR A 160 -7.34 20.46 1.74
N VAL A 161 -7.73 19.19 1.54
CA VAL A 161 -9.13 18.75 1.52
C VAL A 161 -9.83 19.07 2.84
N ARG A 162 -9.19 18.82 3.98
CA ARG A 162 -9.75 19.16 5.29
C ARG A 162 -10.03 20.65 5.41
N ALA A 163 -9.06 21.49 5.06
CA ALA A 163 -9.20 22.93 5.09
C ALA A 163 -10.31 23.43 4.16
N SER A 164 -10.46 22.85 2.96
CA SER A 164 -11.52 23.23 2.02
C SER A 164 -12.93 22.87 2.53
N HIS A 165 -13.04 21.91 3.45
CA HIS A 165 -14.28 21.55 4.13
C HIS A 165 -14.42 22.21 5.52
N GLY A 166 -13.57 23.19 5.85
CA GLY A 166 -13.63 23.92 7.12
C GLY A 166 -13.09 23.16 8.34
N ALA A 167 -12.48 21.98 8.15
CA ALA A 167 -11.80 21.25 9.20
C ALA A 167 -10.35 21.73 9.34
N PRO A 168 -9.79 21.81 10.56
CA PRO A 168 -8.41 22.23 10.74
C PRO A 168 -7.44 21.20 10.15
N PRO A 169 -6.31 21.64 9.56
CA PRO A 169 -5.25 20.73 9.16
C PRO A 169 -4.67 20.03 10.40
N LEU A 170 -4.20 18.80 10.22
CA LEU A 170 -3.55 18.00 11.26
C LEU A 170 -2.03 18.16 11.19
N ASP A 171 -1.42 18.14 12.38
CA ASP A 171 0.03 18.17 12.53
C ASP A 171 0.69 16.82 12.25
N ILE A 172 -0.07 15.73 12.31
CA ILE A 172 0.40 14.38 12.03
C ILE A 172 -0.74 13.53 11.45
N MET A 173 -0.42 12.73 10.43
CA MET A 173 -1.28 11.63 9.98
C MET A 173 -0.41 10.42 9.69
N THR A 174 -0.82 9.26 10.18
CA THR A 174 -0.23 7.99 9.74
C THR A 174 -0.91 7.58 8.46
N ILE A 175 -0.18 7.61 7.34
CA ILE A 175 -0.65 7.15 6.04
C ILE A 175 -0.29 5.66 5.89
N PRO A 176 -1.28 4.74 5.86
CA PRO A 176 -1.05 3.34 5.55
C PRO A 176 -0.61 3.20 4.10
N CYS A 177 0.44 2.41 3.87
CA CYS A 177 0.89 2.10 2.52
C CYS A 177 1.19 0.61 2.35
N VAL A 178 1.03 0.12 1.13
CA VAL A 178 1.40 -1.24 0.72
C VAL A 178 2.40 -1.15 -0.42
N ALA A 179 3.47 -1.93 -0.37
CA ALA A 179 4.28 -2.20 -1.55
C ALA A 179 4.07 -3.65 -1.98
N MET A 180 3.78 -3.89 -3.25
CA MET A 180 3.67 -5.22 -3.83
C MET A 180 4.97 -5.51 -4.57
N VAL A 181 5.83 -6.37 -4.03
CA VAL A 181 7.04 -6.83 -4.73
C VAL A 181 6.74 -8.18 -5.38
N GLY A 182 6.58 -8.17 -6.70
CA GLY A 182 5.87 -9.23 -7.42
C GLY A 182 4.46 -9.38 -6.86
N THR A 183 4.18 -10.53 -6.27
CA THR A 183 2.88 -10.82 -5.61
C THR A 183 2.92 -10.72 -4.08
N ARG A 184 4.07 -10.38 -3.50
CA ARG A 184 4.23 -10.32 -2.04
C ARG A 184 3.90 -8.92 -1.51
N PRO A 185 2.95 -8.78 -0.58
CA PRO A 185 2.70 -7.51 0.08
C PRO A 185 3.75 -7.21 1.16
N LEU A 186 4.18 -5.96 1.21
CA LEU A 186 4.92 -5.33 2.30
C LEU A 186 4.05 -4.19 2.84
N PHE A 187 3.98 -4.07 4.15
CA PHE A 187 3.09 -3.12 4.81
C PHE A 187 3.88 -2.02 5.50
N TYR A 188 3.39 -0.79 5.37
CA TYR A 188 4.02 0.39 5.93
C TYR A 188 3.00 1.23 6.68
N LEU A 189 3.37 1.71 7.87
CA LEU A 189 2.67 2.78 8.56
C LEU A 189 3.59 3.99 8.58
N VAL A 190 3.21 5.02 7.81
CA VAL A 190 4.05 6.20 7.57
C VAL A 190 3.53 7.39 8.38
N PRO A 191 4.09 7.72 9.56
CA PRO A 191 3.69 8.89 10.31
C PRO A 191 4.24 10.16 9.65
N VAL A 192 3.45 10.81 8.80
CA VAL A 192 3.82 12.07 8.18
C VAL A 192 3.44 13.22 9.10
N THR A 193 4.43 14.01 9.50
CA THR A 193 4.24 15.22 10.30
C THR A 193 4.17 16.45 9.42
N LEU A 194 3.56 17.53 9.92
CA LEU A 194 3.56 18.83 9.28
C LEU A 194 4.99 19.35 9.05
N MET A 195 5.91 19.05 9.97
CA MET A 195 7.31 19.43 9.84
C MET A 195 7.98 18.70 8.66
N LEU A 196 7.81 17.38 8.56
CA LEU A 196 8.32 16.59 7.42
C LEU A 196 7.70 17.08 6.10
N SER A 197 6.38 17.32 6.10
CA SER A 197 5.67 17.83 4.93
C SER A 197 6.18 19.21 4.50
N LYS A 198 6.40 20.14 5.43
CA LYS A 198 6.96 21.47 5.15
C LYS A 198 8.41 21.38 4.67
N ALA A 199 9.21 20.49 5.26
CA ALA A 199 10.58 20.27 4.83
C ALA A 199 10.63 19.77 3.37
N ALA A 200 9.83 18.76 3.02
CA ALA A 200 9.72 18.28 1.65
C ALA A 200 9.18 19.37 0.70
N MET A 201 8.17 20.13 1.14
CA MET A 201 7.59 21.24 0.38
C MET A 201 8.62 22.32 0.07
N LEU A 202 9.47 22.68 1.02
CA LEU A 202 10.46 23.76 0.88
C LEU A 202 11.83 23.26 0.39
N GLY A 203 12.04 21.95 0.34
CA GLY A 203 13.35 21.35 0.04
C GLY A 203 14.37 21.54 1.18
N LEU A 204 13.90 21.65 2.42
CA LEU A 204 14.75 21.86 3.59
C LEU A 204 15.28 20.52 4.11
N SER A 205 16.60 20.41 4.19
CA SER A 205 17.29 19.26 4.76
C SER A 205 18.56 19.73 5.49
N PRO A 206 19.02 19.01 6.54
CA PRO A 206 18.36 17.85 7.16
C PRO A 206 17.13 18.24 7.99
N VAL A 207 16.19 17.31 8.14
CA VAL A 207 15.03 17.46 9.04
C VAL A 207 15.46 17.13 10.47
N PRO A 208 15.17 17.97 11.48
CA PRO A 208 15.71 17.79 12.83
C PRO A 208 15.17 16.56 13.56
N ASN A 209 13.92 16.14 13.30
CA ASN A 209 13.34 14.95 13.91
C ASN A 209 13.33 13.78 12.94
N LYS A 210 13.83 12.65 13.42
CA LYS A 210 13.79 11.38 12.72
C LYS A 210 12.34 10.93 12.53
N THR A 211 12.00 10.50 11.31
CA THR A 211 10.71 9.86 11.02
C THR A 211 10.92 8.36 10.94
N GLU A 212 10.33 7.62 11.88
CA GLU A 212 10.39 6.16 11.90
C GLU A 212 9.15 5.57 11.25
N VAL A 213 9.35 4.85 10.16
CA VAL A 213 8.30 4.19 9.39
C VAL A 213 8.28 2.72 9.77
N LYS A 214 7.16 2.23 10.27
CA LYS A 214 7.02 0.81 10.61
C LYS A 214 6.82 0.01 9.34
N LYS A 215 7.65 -1.02 9.14
CA LYS A 215 7.62 -1.91 7.98
C LYS A 215 7.38 -3.35 8.44
N CYS A 216 6.50 -4.07 7.76
CA CYS A 216 6.30 -5.51 7.98
C CYS A 216 6.32 -6.25 6.65
N VAL A 217 7.11 -7.32 6.57
CA VAL A 217 7.26 -8.15 5.38
C VAL A 217 6.47 -9.45 5.52
N VAL A 218 5.69 -9.82 4.51
CA VAL A 218 5.08 -11.15 4.44
C VAL A 218 6.08 -12.13 3.85
N ALA A 219 6.66 -12.97 4.71
CA ALA A 219 7.56 -14.02 4.28
C ALA A 219 7.09 -15.39 4.80
N LEU A 220 7.09 -16.38 3.90
CA LEU A 220 7.28 -17.78 4.29
C LEU A 220 8.78 -18.10 4.16
N PRO A 221 9.34 -19.02 4.97
CA PRO A 221 10.68 -19.53 4.73
C PRO A 221 10.79 -20.08 3.30
N PRO A 222 11.83 -19.72 2.52
CA PRO A 222 11.98 -20.24 1.17
C PRO A 222 12.28 -21.75 1.25
N LYS A 223 11.49 -22.58 0.55
CA LYS A 223 11.73 -24.04 0.51
C LYS A 223 13.12 -24.40 -0.07
N ASN A 224 13.64 -23.60 -1.00
CA ASN A 224 14.88 -23.86 -1.75
C ASN A 224 15.83 -22.64 -1.81
N GLY A 225 15.75 -21.70 -0.85
CA GLY A 225 16.63 -20.52 -0.79
C GLY A 225 16.47 -19.47 -1.92
N ARG A 226 15.58 -19.68 -2.92
CA ARG A 226 15.28 -18.69 -3.97
C ARG A 226 13.87 -18.13 -3.83
N LEU A 227 13.78 -16.81 -3.83
CA LEU A 227 12.52 -16.06 -3.87
C LEU A 227 11.95 -16.10 -5.31
N GLN A 228 10.84 -16.80 -5.53
CA GLN A 228 10.10 -16.72 -6.80
C GLN A 228 9.02 -15.63 -6.68
N LEU A 229 9.37 -14.38 -7.01
CA LEU A 229 8.53 -13.19 -6.78
C LEU A 229 7.17 -13.24 -7.54
N GLY A 230 7.06 -14.01 -8.62
CA GLY A 230 5.87 -14.09 -9.46
C GLY A 230 4.91 -15.26 -9.21
N GLY A 231 5.31 -16.29 -8.44
CA GLY A 231 4.56 -17.55 -8.31
C GLY A 231 4.09 -17.90 -6.90
N ASP A 232 4.27 -17.01 -5.92
CA ASP A 232 3.90 -17.36 -4.54
C ASP A 232 2.39 -17.46 -4.35
N MET A 233 1.60 -16.63 -5.04
CA MET A 233 0.14 -16.66 -4.95
C MET A 233 -0.49 -17.92 -5.56
N ASP A 234 0.26 -18.69 -6.37
CA ASP A 234 -0.16 -20.04 -6.81
C ASP A 234 -0.16 -21.03 -5.64
N ARG A 235 0.70 -20.81 -4.64
CA ARG A 235 0.79 -21.65 -3.45
C ARG A 235 -0.32 -21.26 -2.48
N VAL A 236 -1.31 -22.13 -2.34
CA VAL A 236 -2.47 -21.93 -1.45
C VAL A 236 -2.05 -21.44 -0.06
N GLU A 237 -1.04 -22.06 0.56
CA GLU A 237 -0.56 -21.65 1.89
C GLU A 237 0.00 -20.22 1.95
N PHE A 238 0.74 -19.80 0.92
CA PHE A 238 1.23 -18.42 0.86
C PHE A 238 0.09 -17.46 0.57
N ARG A 239 -0.80 -17.80 -0.37
CA ARG A 239 -1.95 -16.96 -0.70
C ARG A 239 -2.84 -16.74 0.51
N LYS A 240 -3.16 -17.78 1.28
CA LYS A 240 -3.89 -17.69 2.54
C LYS A 240 -3.22 -16.71 3.50
N LEU A 241 -1.91 -16.84 3.69
CA LEU A 241 -1.16 -15.95 4.57
C LEU A 241 -1.15 -14.50 4.06
N ALA A 242 -0.89 -14.27 2.77
CA ALA A 242 -0.84 -12.94 2.17
C ALA A 242 -2.19 -12.23 2.24
N LEU A 243 -3.28 -12.94 1.89
CA LEU A 243 -4.65 -12.43 1.99
C LEU A 243 -5.02 -12.14 3.45
N LEU A 244 -4.61 -13.00 4.39
CA LEU A 244 -4.86 -12.78 5.82
C LEU A 244 -4.16 -11.49 6.28
N ARG A 245 -2.90 -11.29 5.89
CA ARG A 245 -2.16 -10.09 6.27
C ARG A 245 -2.71 -8.83 5.60
N LEU A 246 -3.18 -8.92 4.36
CA LEU A 246 -3.89 -7.81 3.72
C LEU A 246 -5.17 -7.48 4.49
N ALA A 247 -6.03 -8.47 4.77
CA ALA A 247 -7.25 -8.27 5.56
C ALA A 247 -6.95 -7.65 6.95
N GLN A 248 -5.96 -8.17 7.68
CA GLN A 248 -5.53 -7.58 8.96
C GLN A 248 -4.98 -6.15 8.79
N PHE A 249 -4.25 -5.88 7.71
CA PHE A 249 -3.74 -4.55 7.42
C PHE A 249 -4.87 -3.57 7.13
N TYR A 250 -5.94 -3.99 6.46
CA TYR A 250 -7.11 -3.14 6.26
C TYR A 250 -7.71 -2.66 7.57
N THR A 251 -7.86 -3.54 8.56
CA THR A 251 -8.34 -3.16 9.90
C THR A 251 -7.44 -2.11 10.56
N ILE A 252 -6.12 -2.27 10.46
CA ILE A 252 -5.14 -1.31 10.99
C ILE A 252 -5.21 0.02 10.23
N ALA A 253 -5.28 -0.05 8.90
CA ALA A 253 -5.33 1.12 8.03
C ALA A 253 -6.59 1.94 8.32
N LYS A 254 -7.74 1.25 8.45
CA LYS A 254 -9.01 1.84 8.86
C LYS A 254 -8.95 2.52 10.21
N ALA A 255 -8.36 1.86 11.21
CA ALA A 255 -8.15 2.47 12.52
C ALA A 255 -7.30 3.75 12.46
N ASN A 256 -6.32 3.84 11.54
CA ASN A 256 -5.51 5.05 11.37
C ASN A 256 -6.27 6.17 10.67
N TRP A 257 -6.96 5.88 9.56
CA TRP A 257 -7.64 6.94 8.80
C TRP A 257 -8.94 7.40 9.43
N SER A 258 -9.62 6.56 10.23
CA SER A 258 -10.79 6.97 10.99
C SER A 258 -10.48 8.07 12.03
N LEU A 259 -9.21 8.29 12.38
CA LEU A 259 -8.79 9.37 13.28
C LEU A 259 -8.80 10.75 12.60
N PHE A 260 -8.72 10.80 11.27
CA PHE A 260 -8.60 12.05 10.51
C PHE A 260 -9.61 12.20 9.38
N ALA A 261 -10.46 11.20 9.15
CA ALA A 261 -11.55 11.34 8.21
C ALA A 261 -12.55 12.41 8.70
N ILE A 262 -13.16 13.12 7.75
CA ILE A 262 -14.19 14.15 7.94
C ILE A 262 -15.49 13.69 7.31
#